data_AF-A0A8J7AZD5-F1
#
_entry.id   AF-A0A8J7AZD5-F1
#
_cell.length_a   1.000
_cell.length_b   1.000
_cell.length_c   1.000
_cell.angle_alpha   90.00
_cell.angle_beta   90.00
_cell.angle_gamma   90.00
#
_symmetry.space_group_name_H-M   'P 1'
#
loop_
_entity.id
_entity.type
_entity.pdbx_description
1 polymer ?
#
loop_
_entity_poly.entity_id
_entity_poly.type
_entity_poly.pdbx_seq_one_letter_code
_entity_poly.pdbx_strand_id
1 'polypeptide(L)'
;MYDPASISSSNAAPPARRGKHKIFIGMSPGVGKTYRMLEESHKIKQDGVDVVIGLLETHGREETARMADGLELIPRKPVLWQGRTLSEMDTQAIVERRPQLVLIDELAHTNVPGSVYEKRYQDVEVVLDAGIDVYSTVNIQHLESLNDLVHRISGVVVRERVPDRLLDEADEVVVVDVTPKMLQERLIEGKIYAPAKIDEALQNFFQRRNLVALRELALREVADNIEENGRGGHTQSYCNVHERILVCVSTYPSSIQLLRRGARIASQMNGRLFVLFVANPRKFLSKEESLHIETCERLCEEFEGEFLRVESEDVVRAIASVATENRVSQIVLGETQRSRWQLLTQGSIVQRLMRALPSVDLHIIAAK
;
A
#
# COMPACT_ATOMS: atom_id res chain seq x y z
N MET A 1 -58.92 -11.28 -8.18
CA MET A 1 -57.71 -12.08 -8.48
C MET A 1 -56.66 -11.07 -8.91
N TYR A 2 -55.65 -10.88 -8.06
CA TYR A 2 -54.53 -9.97 -8.30
C TYR A 2 -53.57 -10.64 -9.29
N ASP A 3 -53.11 -9.93 -10.32
CA ASP A 3 -51.79 -10.17 -10.89
C ASP A 3 -51.22 -8.87 -11.50
N PRO A 4 -50.16 -8.27 -10.91
CA PRO A 4 -49.53 -7.06 -11.36
C PRO A 4 -48.09 -7.34 -11.85
N ALA A 5 -47.83 -7.37 -13.15
CA ALA A 5 -46.46 -7.29 -13.67
C ALA A 5 -46.42 -6.97 -15.17
N SER A 6 -46.10 -5.71 -15.51
CA SER A 6 -45.01 -5.44 -16.45
C SER A 6 -44.62 -3.97 -16.33
N ILE A 7 -43.63 -3.80 -15.46
CA ILE A 7 -42.92 -2.58 -15.11
C ILE A 7 -42.34 -1.93 -16.37
N SER A 8 -42.66 -0.64 -16.50
CA SER A 8 -41.84 0.42 -17.10
C SER A 8 -40.34 0.05 -17.17
N SER A 9 -39.87 -0.36 -18.34
CA SER A 9 -38.45 -0.38 -18.66
C SER A 9 -37.97 1.07 -18.78
N SER A 10 -37.47 1.61 -17.67
CA SER A 10 -36.74 2.87 -17.62
C SER A 10 -35.54 2.79 -18.57
N ASN A 11 -35.45 3.78 -19.47
CA ASN A 11 -34.22 4.13 -20.18
C ASN A 11 -33.16 4.54 -19.14
N ALA A 12 -32.45 3.57 -18.56
CA ALA A 12 -31.21 3.85 -17.86
C ALA A 12 -30.14 4.08 -18.93
N ALA A 13 -29.63 5.31 -19.01
CA ALA A 13 -28.41 5.60 -19.74
C ALA A 13 -27.31 4.62 -19.25
N PRO A 14 -26.39 4.16 -20.13
CA PRO A 14 -25.26 3.36 -19.67
C PRO A 14 -24.55 4.10 -18.53
N PRO A 15 -24.04 3.37 -17.51
CA PRO A 15 -23.36 3.99 -16.38
C PRO A 15 -22.27 4.91 -16.92
N ALA A 16 -22.31 6.19 -16.53
CA ALA A 16 -21.32 7.16 -16.93
C ALA A 16 -19.93 6.62 -16.57
N ARG A 17 -18.99 6.67 -17.52
CA ARG A 17 -17.62 6.22 -17.30
C ARG A 17 -17.06 7.00 -16.10
N ARG A 18 -16.56 6.29 -15.08
CA ARG A 18 -15.79 6.92 -13.99
C ARG A 18 -14.54 7.58 -14.58
N GLY A 19 -14.22 8.77 -14.11
CA GLY A 19 -12.99 9.50 -14.45
C GLY A 19 -11.75 8.70 -14.06
N LYS A 20 -10.64 8.99 -14.72
CA LYS A 20 -9.34 8.38 -14.41
C LYS A 20 -8.65 9.15 -13.30
N HIS A 21 -8.05 8.45 -12.36
CA HIS A 21 -7.31 9.05 -11.27
C HIS A 21 -5.81 8.84 -11.44
N LYS A 22 -5.07 9.95 -11.57
CA LYS A 22 -3.60 9.95 -11.53
C LYS A 22 -3.11 10.58 -10.24
N ILE A 23 -2.24 9.87 -9.53
CA ILE A 23 -1.70 10.31 -8.23
C ILE A 23 -0.20 10.55 -8.35
N PHE A 24 0.23 11.78 -8.08
CA PHE A 24 1.62 12.14 -7.90
C PHE A 24 1.99 11.97 -6.43
N ILE A 25 2.72 10.90 -6.12
CA ILE A 25 3.14 10.56 -4.77
C ILE A 25 4.59 10.97 -4.53
N GLY A 26 4.91 11.38 -3.30
CA GLY A 26 6.27 11.76 -2.93
C GLY A 26 6.61 11.39 -1.50
N MET A 27 7.89 11.18 -1.24
CA MET A 27 8.40 10.80 0.08
C MET A 27 8.25 11.89 1.16
N SER A 28 8.11 13.15 0.75
CA SER A 28 8.16 14.30 1.66
C SER A 28 7.62 15.59 1.00
N PRO A 29 7.19 16.59 1.79
CA PRO A 29 7.00 17.95 1.29
C PRO A 29 8.25 18.50 0.57
N GLY A 30 8.03 19.25 -0.51
CA GLY A 30 9.10 19.94 -1.23
C GLY A 30 9.83 19.15 -2.32
N VAL A 31 9.50 17.87 -2.53
CA VAL A 31 10.05 17.05 -3.63
C VAL A 31 9.56 17.47 -5.03
N GLY A 32 8.55 18.33 -5.11
CA GLY A 32 8.09 18.90 -6.38
C GLY A 32 6.83 18.28 -7.00
N LYS A 33 6.03 17.51 -6.23
CA LYS A 33 4.77 16.89 -6.70
C LYS A 33 3.86 17.84 -7.49
N THR A 34 3.50 18.97 -6.88
CA THR A 34 2.66 20.00 -7.49
C THR A 34 3.28 20.58 -8.76
N TYR A 35 4.60 20.84 -8.74
CA TYR A 35 5.30 21.36 -9.91
C TYR A 35 5.27 20.37 -11.07
N ARG A 36 5.49 19.08 -10.78
CA ARG A 36 5.44 18.02 -11.79
C ARG A 36 4.03 17.81 -12.34
N MET A 37 3.02 17.84 -11.48
CA MET A 37 1.61 17.78 -11.88
C MET A 37 1.27 18.94 -12.84
N LEU A 38 1.66 20.18 -12.51
CA LEU A 38 1.45 21.34 -13.38
C LEU A 38 2.21 21.24 -14.70
N GLU A 39 3.49 20.84 -14.66
CA GLU A 39 4.32 20.65 -15.87
C GLU A 39 3.66 19.66 -16.84
N GLU A 40 3.13 18.54 -16.34
CA GLU A 40 2.44 17.56 -17.16
C GLU A 40 1.09 18.09 -17.68
N SER A 41 0.36 18.81 -16.84
CA SER A 41 -0.94 19.40 -17.18
C SER A 41 -0.83 20.41 -18.33
N HIS A 42 0.26 21.17 -18.41
CA HIS A 42 0.53 22.06 -19.54
C HIS A 42 0.69 21.32 -20.86
N LYS A 43 1.36 20.17 -20.86
CA LYS A 43 1.53 19.35 -22.08
C LYS A 43 0.17 18.83 -22.56
N ILE A 44 -0.63 18.31 -21.63
CA ILE A 44 -1.96 17.79 -21.91
C ILE A 44 -2.91 18.89 -22.41
N LYS A 45 -2.81 20.10 -21.85
CA LYS A 45 -3.56 21.26 -22.34
C LYS A 45 -3.12 21.69 -23.74
N GLN A 46 -1.82 21.64 -24.05
CA GLN A 46 -1.30 21.93 -25.40
C GLN A 46 -1.83 20.92 -26.44
N ASP A 47 -2.10 19.69 -26.01
CA ASP A 47 -2.74 18.66 -26.84
C ASP A 47 -4.27 18.85 -26.97
N GLY A 48 -4.83 19.93 -26.41
CA GLY A 48 -6.22 20.34 -26.59
C GLY A 48 -7.20 19.85 -25.54
N VAL A 49 -6.72 19.24 -24.44
CA VAL A 49 -7.57 18.81 -23.33
C VAL A 49 -8.02 20.00 -22.47
N ASP A 50 -9.29 20.01 -22.07
CA ASP A 50 -9.84 21.00 -21.13
C ASP A 50 -9.35 20.72 -19.70
N VAL A 51 -8.33 21.48 -19.28
CA VAL A 51 -7.65 21.34 -17.99
C VAL A 51 -7.96 22.54 -17.08
N VAL A 52 -8.44 22.24 -15.88
CA VAL A 52 -8.80 23.22 -14.85
C VAL A 52 -8.10 22.89 -13.53
N ILE A 53 -7.70 23.90 -12.77
CA ILE A 53 -7.23 23.76 -11.40
C ILE A 53 -8.46 23.84 -10.48
N GLY A 54 -8.76 22.75 -9.77
CA GLY A 54 -9.78 22.73 -8.72
C GLY A 54 -9.21 23.20 -7.39
N LEU A 55 -7.98 22.79 -7.09
CA LEU A 55 -7.23 23.25 -5.93
C LEU A 55 -5.72 23.16 -6.16
N LEU A 56 -5.01 24.24 -5.83
CA LEU A 56 -3.55 24.31 -5.90
C LEU A 56 -2.97 24.90 -4.62
N GLU A 57 -1.98 24.21 -4.04
CA GLU A 57 -1.29 24.65 -2.82
C GLU A 57 0.17 25.03 -3.11
N THR A 58 0.36 26.33 -3.35
CA THR A 58 1.68 26.88 -3.70
C THR A 58 2.61 26.99 -2.48
N HIS A 59 2.07 27.04 -1.26
CA HIS A 59 2.81 27.30 -0.02
C HIS A 59 3.77 28.52 -0.12
N GLY A 60 3.37 29.56 -0.87
CA GLY A 60 4.17 30.77 -1.06
C GLY A 60 5.30 30.64 -2.08
N ARG A 61 5.37 29.55 -2.86
CA ARG A 61 6.39 29.34 -3.89
C ARG A 61 6.01 30.06 -5.18
N GLU A 62 6.67 31.18 -5.47
CA GLU A 62 6.42 31.97 -6.68
C GLU A 62 6.57 31.17 -7.97
N GLU A 63 7.58 30.31 -8.07
CA GLU A 63 7.79 29.46 -9.27
C GLU A 63 6.59 28.53 -9.51
N THR A 64 6.00 27.98 -8.45
CA THR A 64 4.82 27.10 -8.55
C THR A 64 3.58 27.90 -8.90
N ALA A 65 3.44 29.13 -8.38
CA ALA A 65 2.35 30.04 -8.76
C ALA A 65 2.44 30.41 -10.25
N ARG A 66 3.63 30.73 -10.77
CA ARG A 66 3.84 31.02 -12.19
C ARG A 66 3.56 29.81 -13.08
N MET A 67 3.82 28.60 -12.60
CA MET A 67 3.44 27.38 -13.35
C MET A 67 1.92 27.16 -13.43
N ALA A 68 1.11 27.83 -12.61
CA ALA A 68 -0.33 27.80 -12.74
C ALA A 68 -0.83 28.76 -13.84
N ASP A 69 -0.02 29.74 -14.25
CA ASP A 69 -0.40 30.72 -15.26
C ASP A 69 -0.77 30.02 -16.57
N GLY A 70 -1.91 30.43 -17.14
CA GLY A 70 -2.45 29.82 -18.35
C GLY A 70 -3.36 28.61 -18.10
N LEU A 71 -3.52 28.13 -16.86
CA LEU A 71 -4.57 27.17 -16.48
C LEU A 71 -5.77 27.92 -15.86
N GLU A 72 -6.99 27.50 -16.20
CA GLU A 72 -8.19 28.04 -15.57
C GLU A 72 -8.22 27.60 -14.09
N LEU A 73 -8.56 28.49 -13.16
CA LEU A 73 -8.62 28.21 -11.72
C LEU A 73 -10.05 28.39 -11.23
N ILE A 74 -10.61 27.34 -10.64
CA ILE A 74 -11.91 27.42 -9.95
C ILE A 74 -11.69 28.14 -8.61
N PRO A 75 -12.45 29.22 -8.33
CA PRO A 75 -12.34 29.92 -7.06
C PRO A 75 -12.66 29.01 -5.88
N ARG A 76 -11.87 29.14 -4.81
CA ARG A 76 -12.11 28.42 -3.56
C ARG A 76 -13.39 28.92 -2.88
N LYS A 77 -14.12 28.00 -2.26
CA LYS A 77 -15.33 28.30 -1.49
C LYS A 77 -14.96 28.82 -0.10
N PRO A 78 -15.41 30.02 0.30
CA PRO A 78 -15.21 30.51 1.66
C PRO A 78 -16.09 29.73 2.65
N VAL A 79 -15.51 29.32 3.77
CA VAL A 79 -16.18 28.59 4.84
C VAL A 79 -15.93 29.30 6.17
N LEU A 80 -17.00 29.71 6.85
CA LEU A 80 -16.90 30.36 8.16
C LEU A 80 -16.81 29.29 9.26
N TRP A 81 -15.70 29.23 9.98
CA TRP A 81 -15.50 28.27 11.06
C TRP A 81 -14.83 28.93 12.27
N GLN A 82 -15.46 28.81 13.44
CA GLN A 82 -14.99 29.41 14.70
C GLN A 82 -14.63 30.90 14.61
N GLY A 83 -15.41 31.68 13.84
CA GLY A 83 -15.20 33.12 13.63
C GLY A 83 -14.04 33.46 12.69
N ARG A 84 -13.44 32.48 12.00
CA ARG A 84 -12.44 32.67 10.94
C ARG A 84 -13.03 32.25 9.60
N THR A 85 -12.70 32.99 8.54
CA THR A 85 -13.01 32.57 7.16
C THR A 85 -11.86 31.73 6.66
N LEU A 86 -12.13 30.44 6.46
CA LEU A 86 -11.26 29.50 5.79
C LEU A 86 -11.71 29.34 4.33
N SER A 87 -10.91 28.69 3.51
CA SER A 87 -11.22 28.47 2.09
C SER A 87 -11.03 26.98 1.77
N GLU A 88 -11.99 26.38 1.08
CA GLU A 88 -11.93 24.99 0.63
C GLU A 88 -12.12 24.87 -0.88
N MET A 89 -11.80 23.70 -1.41
CA MET A 89 -12.13 23.36 -2.79
C MET A 89 -13.66 23.43 -3.02
N ASP A 90 -14.08 23.95 -4.18
CA ASP A 90 -15.48 23.95 -4.57
C ASP A 90 -15.81 22.76 -5.49
N THR A 91 -16.07 21.61 -4.87
CA THR A 91 -16.42 20.35 -5.54
C THR A 91 -17.63 20.51 -6.47
N GLN A 92 -18.62 21.30 -6.05
CA GLN A 92 -19.82 21.54 -6.84
C GLN A 92 -19.50 22.37 -8.10
N ALA A 93 -18.73 23.45 -7.96
CA ALA A 93 -18.31 24.25 -9.10
C ALA A 93 -17.47 23.44 -10.11
N ILE A 94 -16.62 22.51 -9.65
CA ILE A 94 -15.88 21.58 -10.52
C ILE A 94 -16.84 20.70 -11.33
N VAL A 95 -17.80 20.06 -10.65
CA VAL A 95 -18.77 19.16 -11.29
C VAL A 95 -19.71 19.90 -12.23
N GLU A 96 -20.09 21.14 -11.91
CA GLU A 96 -20.91 21.99 -12.79
C GLU A 96 -20.12 22.46 -14.03
N ARG A 97 -18.83 22.77 -13.87
CA ARG A 97 -17.94 23.19 -14.96
C ARG A 97 -17.60 22.06 -15.93
N ARG A 98 -17.63 20.80 -15.48
CA ARG A 98 -17.37 19.58 -16.28
C ARG A 98 -16.11 19.65 -17.15
N PRO A 99 -14.93 19.96 -16.58
CA PRO A 99 -13.67 19.88 -17.34
C PRO A 99 -13.36 18.43 -17.74
N GLN A 100 -12.46 18.24 -18.69
CA GLN A 100 -11.96 16.89 -19.00
C GLN A 100 -10.99 16.40 -17.91
N LEU A 101 -10.17 17.31 -17.39
CA LEU A 101 -9.20 17.05 -16.32
C LEU A 101 -9.24 18.17 -15.28
N VAL A 102 -9.27 17.79 -14.00
CA VAL A 102 -9.08 18.72 -12.88
C VAL A 102 -7.84 18.40 -12.04
N LEU A 103 -7.12 19.43 -11.61
CA LEU A 103 -5.95 19.32 -10.74
C LEU A 103 -6.34 19.61 -9.28
N ILE A 104 -6.02 18.68 -8.36
CA ILE A 104 -6.40 18.77 -6.94
C ILE A 104 -5.20 18.39 -6.05
N ASP A 105 -4.56 19.40 -5.45
CA ASP A 105 -3.49 19.19 -4.47
C ASP A 105 -3.98 18.65 -3.11
N GLU A 106 -3.05 18.07 -2.34
CA GLU A 106 -3.24 17.68 -0.94
C GLU A 106 -4.41 16.71 -0.72
N LEU A 107 -4.35 15.54 -1.37
CA LEU A 107 -5.40 14.51 -1.28
C LEU A 107 -5.74 14.09 0.16
N ALA A 108 -4.78 14.21 1.08
CA ALA A 108 -4.93 13.83 2.49
C ALA A 108 -5.58 14.88 3.40
N HIS A 109 -5.83 16.08 2.88
CA HIS A 109 -6.38 17.17 3.65
C HIS A 109 -7.69 16.81 4.34
N THR A 110 -7.84 17.24 5.59
CA THR A 110 -9.10 17.16 6.32
C THR A 110 -9.88 18.44 6.13
N ASN A 111 -11.03 18.34 5.47
CA ASN A 111 -11.86 19.49 5.17
C ASN A 111 -12.34 20.21 6.44
N VAL A 112 -12.61 21.50 6.32
CA VAL A 112 -13.17 22.30 7.43
C VAL A 112 -14.43 21.63 8.01
N PRO A 113 -14.56 21.50 9.34
CA PRO A 113 -15.72 20.88 9.96
C PRO A 113 -17.04 21.55 9.55
N GLY A 114 -18.03 20.74 9.15
CA GLY A 114 -19.29 21.21 8.56
C GLY A 114 -19.30 21.18 7.03
N SER A 115 -18.19 20.80 6.38
CA SER A 115 -18.16 20.44 4.96
C SER A 115 -19.01 19.18 4.69
N VAL A 116 -19.47 19.01 3.45
CA VAL A 116 -20.27 17.85 3.04
C VAL A 116 -19.49 16.54 3.27
N TYR A 117 -18.20 16.56 2.96
CA TYR A 117 -17.28 15.46 3.17
C TYR A 117 -16.20 15.86 4.17
N GLU A 118 -15.76 14.90 4.99
CA GLU A 118 -14.71 15.12 6.00
C GLU A 118 -13.32 15.20 5.36
N LYS A 119 -13.10 14.45 4.27
CA LYS A 119 -11.79 14.28 3.65
C LYS A 119 -11.82 14.70 2.19
N ARG A 120 -10.75 15.37 1.74
CA ARG A 120 -10.64 15.83 0.36
C ARG A 120 -10.65 14.69 -0.65
N TYR A 121 -10.13 13.51 -0.31
CA TYR A 121 -10.23 12.35 -1.19
C TYR A 121 -11.68 11.95 -1.50
N GLN A 122 -12.63 12.20 -0.58
CA GLN A 122 -14.04 11.92 -0.81
C GLN A 122 -14.63 12.92 -1.82
N ASP A 123 -14.19 14.18 -1.78
CA ASP A 123 -14.53 15.14 -2.84
C ASP A 123 -13.97 14.70 -4.20
N VAL A 124 -12.73 14.17 -4.22
CA VAL A 124 -12.11 13.62 -5.43
C VAL A 124 -12.91 12.43 -5.98
N GLU A 125 -13.40 11.54 -5.11
CA GLU A 125 -14.28 10.43 -5.51
C GLU A 125 -15.56 10.95 -6.20
N VAL A 126 -16.19 12.01 -5.68
CA VAL A 126 -17.37 12.63 -6.31
C VAL A 126 -17.05 13.18 -7.70
N VAL A 127 -15.88 13.82 -7.87
CA VAL A 127 -15.43 14.34 -9.16
C VAL A 127 -15.17 13.21 -10.16
N LEU A 128 -14.51 12.14 -9.73
CA LEU A 128 -14.27 10.95 -10.54
C LEU A 128 -15.59 10.28 -10.95
N ASP A 129 -16.55 10.17 -10.04
CA ASP A 129 -17.87 9.59 -10.31
C ASP A 129 -18.71 10.44 -11.27
N ALA A 130 -18.44 11.76 -11.35
CA ALA A 130 -19.01 12.64 -12.37
C ALA A 130 -18.37 12.46 -13.78
N GLY A 131 -17.38 11.56 -13.90
CA GLY A 131 -16.70 11.25 -15.16
C GLY A 131 -15.56 12.20 -15.54
N ILE A 132 -15.10 13.02 -14.59
CA ILE A 132 -14.01 13.98 -14.77
C ILE A 132 -12.70 13.32 -14.34
N ASP A 133 -11.66 13.38 -15.18
CA ASP A 133 -10.35 12.84 -14.81
C ASP A 133 -9.70 13.75 -13.75
N VAL A 134 -8.95 13.16 -12.80
CA VAL A 134 -8.34 13.88 -11.68
C VAL A 134 -6.85 13.61 -11.62
N TYR A 135 -6.05 14.69 -11.58
CA TYR A 135 -4.66 14.64 -11.17
C TYR A 135 -4.55 15.15 -9.74
N SER A 136 -3.90 14.39 -8.87
CA SER A 136 -3.80 14.76 -7.45
C SER A 136 -2.42 14.55 -6.87
N THR A 137 -2.13 15.17 -5.73
CA THR A 137 -0.84 15.04 -5.03
C THR A 137 -1.01 14.52 -3.60
N VAL A 138 -0.11 13.62 -3.19
CA VAL A 138 -0.09 13.08 -1.82
C VAL A 138 1.34 12.76 -1.38
N ASN A 139 1.62 12.85 -0.08
CA ASN A 139 2.87 12.34 0.47
C ASN A 139 2.65 10.95 1.08
N ILE A 140 3.67 10.10 1.01
CA ILE A 140 3.65 8.73 1.56
C ILE A 140 3.30 8.69 3.06
N GLN A 141 3.66 9.75 3.79
CA GLN A 141 3.42 9.91 5.22
C GLN A 141 1.92 9.92 5.61
N HIS A 142 1.05 10.18 4.63
CA HIS A 142 -0.39 10.25 4.85
C HIS A 142 -1.09 8.91 4.65
N LEU A 143 -0.41 7.89 4.11
CA LEU A 143 -1.02 6.56 4.02
C LEU A 143 -1.28 6.00 5.43
N GLU A 144 -2.45 5.40 5.60
CA GLU A 144 -2.88 4.84 6.88
C GLU A 144 -1.95 3.71 7.34
N SER A 145 -1.62 2.77 6.45
CA SER A 145 -0.74 1.65 6.76
C SER A 145 0.67 2.07 7.22
N LEU A 146 1.15 3.22 6.76
CA LEU A 146 2.52 3.69 6.97
C LEU A 146 2.66 4.66 8.15
N ASN A 147 1.56 5.07 8.78
CA ASN A 147 1.55 6.11 9.80
C ASN A 147 2.51 5.82 10.97
N ASP A 148 2.45 4.60 11.51
CA ASP A 148 3.28 4.19 12.66
C ASP A 148 4.76 4.09 12.28
N LEU A 149 5.05 3.62 11.06
CA LEU A 149 6.42 3.51 10.56
C LEU A 149 7.03 4.91 10.37
N VAL A 150 6.27 5.83 9.77
CA VAL A 150 6.68 7.22 9.57
C VAL A 150 6.89 7.93 10.90
N HIS A 151 6.03 7.67 11.90
CA HIS A 151 6.22 8.20 13.24
C HIS A 151 7.51 7.69 13.88
N ARG A 152 7.81 6.39 13.78
CA ARG A 152 9.07 5.81 14.28
C ARG A 152 10.31 6.39 13.60
N ILE A 153 10.23 6.67 12.30
CA ILE A 153 11.34 7.23 11.52
C ILE A 153 11.55 8.72 11.86
N SER A 154 10.48 9.51 11.80
CA SER A 154 10.57 10.98 11.82
C SER A 154 10.33 11.61 13.18
N GLY A 155 9.70 10.90 14.12
CA GLY A 155 9.20 11.43 15.39
C GLY A 155 7.95 12.31 15.25
N VAL A 156 7.48 12.57 14.01
CA VAL A 156 6.34 13.45 13.74
C VAL A 156 5.06 12.63 13.70
N VAL A 157 4.00 13.12 14.36
CA VAL A 157 2.67 12.51 14.31
C VAL A 157 1.89 13.11 13.14
N VAL A 158 1.57 12.28 12.15
CA VAL A 158 0.77 12.69 11.00
C VAL A 158 -0.71 12.45 11.29
N ARG A 159 -1.48 13.54 11.40
CA ARG A 159 -2.91 13.53 11.74
C ARG A 159 -3.81 13.33 10.52
N GLU A 160 -3.39 13.88 9.39
CA GLU A 160 -4.11 13.78 8.13
C GLU A 160 -3.73 12.49 7.42
N ARG A 161 -4.75 11.69 7.10
CA ARG A 161 -4.60 10.31 6.65
C ARG A 161 -5.48 10.02 5.45
N VAL A 162 -5.01 9.13 4.59
CA VAL A 162 -5.71 8.59 3.44
C VAL A 162 -5.66 7.07 3.46
N PRO A 163 -6.76 6.39 3.10
CA PRO A 163 -6.77 4.95 2.92
C PRO A 163 -5.83 4.52 1.79
N ASP A 164 -5.11 3.43 2.00
CA ASP A 164 -4.17 2.86 1.01
C ASP A 164 -4.86 2.47 -0.31
N ARG A 165 -6.14 2.04 -0.24
CA ARG A 165 -6.95 1.67 -1.43
C ARG A 165 -6.98 2.73 -2.52
N LEU A 166 -6.79 4.02 -2.18
CA LEU A 166 -6.80 5.09 -3.17
C LEU A 166 -5.62 5.00 -4.13
N LEU A 167 -4.48 4.47 -3.68
CA LEU A 167 -3.36 4.17 -4.56
C LEU A 167 -3.65 2.93 -5.41
N ASP A 168 -4.27 1.91 -4.81
CA ASP A 168 -4.58 0.63 -5.49
C ASP A 168 -5.61 0.81 -6.60
N GLU A 169 -6.61 1.64 -6.36
CA GLU A 169 -7.68 1.95 -7.31
C GLU A 169 -7.29 3.01 -8.35
N ALA A 170 -6.15 3.68 -8.21
CA ALA A 170 -5.72 4.72 -9.15
C ALA A 170 -5.28 4.13 -10.50
N ASP A 171 -5.67 4.79 -11.60
CA ASP A 171 -5.28 4.38 -12.95
C ASP A 171 -3.77 4.56 -13.20
N GLU A 172 -3.14 5.54 -12.54
CA GLU A 172 -1.70 5.78 -12.65
C GLU A 172 -1.13 6.40 -11.36
N VAL A 173 -0.03 5.83 -10.86
CA VAL A 173 0.72 6.37 -9.72
C VAL A 173 2.11 6.78 -10.19
N VAL A 174 2.46 8.06 -10.00
CA VAL A 174 3.74 8.63 -10.40
C VAL A 174 4.55 9.00 -9.18
N VAL A 175 5.73 8.40 -9.03
CA VAL A 175 6.68 8.75 -7.97
C VAL A 175 7.46 10.01 -8.34
N VAL A 176 7.32 11.05 -7.51
CA VAL A 176 8.12 12.26 -7.58
C VAL A 176 9.21 12.19 -6.53
N ASP A 177 10.42 11.88 -6.98
CA ASP A 177 11.57 11.61 -6.14
C ASP A 177 12.68 12.66 -6.32
N VAL A 178 13.37 12.95 -5.21
CA VAL A 178 14.49 13.89 -5.13
C VAL A 178 15.50 13.33 -4.14
N THR A 179 16.81 13.55 -4.36
CA THR A 179 17.80 13.10 -3.38
C THR A 179 17.62 13.80 -2.02
N PRO A 180 17.86 13.10 -0.89
CA PRO A 180 17.80 13.73 0.43
C PRO A 180 18.65 15.00 0.57
N LYS A 181 19.83 15.03 -0.07
CA LYS A 181 20.71 16.20 -0.09
C LYS A 181 20.03 17.41 -0.75
N MET A 182 19.47 17.21 -1.93
CA MET A 182 18.78 18.27 -2.66
C MET A 182 17.53 18.75 -1.93
N LEU A 183 16.83 17.86 -1.23
CA LEU A 183 15.67 18.26 -0.42
C LEU A 183 16.08 19.13 0.78
N GLN A 184 17.19 18.81 1.44
CA GLN A 184 17.76 19.64 2.51
C GLN A 184 18.21 21.01 1.98
N GLU A 185 18.88 21.05 0.83
CA GLU A 185 19.27 22.30 0.16
C GLU A 185 18.04 23.18 -0.12
N ARG A 186 16.98 22.60 -0.69
CA ARG A 186 15.71 23.31 -0.93
C ARG A 186 15.07 23.84 0.35
N LEU A 187 15.17 23.09 1.45
CA LEU A 187 14.67 23.55 2.75
C LEU A 187 15.48 24.74 3.25
N ILE A 188 16.82 24.68 3.19
CA ILE A 188 17.74 25.76 3.61
C ILE A 188 17.52 27.03 2.77
N GLU A 189 17.25 26.86 1.48
CA GLU A 189 16.92 27.96 0.57
C GLU A 189 15.52 28.57 0.82
N GLY A 190 14.76 28.07 1.79
CA GLY A 190 13.41 28.56 2.11
C GLY A 190 12.35 28.17 1.07
N LYS A 191 12.63 27.19 0.20
CA LYS A 191 11.71 26.74 -0.85
C LYS A 191 10.65 25.75 -0.37
N ILE A 192 10.65 25.40 0.92
CA ILE A 192 9.74 24.38 1.50
C ILE A 192 9.01 24.94 2.73
N TYR A 193 9.73 25.56 3.67
CA TYR A 193 9.14 26.18 4.86
C TYR A 193 9.62 27.62 5.03
N ALA A 194 8.83 28.39 5.78
CA ALA A 194 9.21 29.72 6.21
C ALA A 194 10.50 29.67 7.07
N PRO A 195 11.37 30.70 7.01
CA PRO A 195 12.68 30.70 7.66
C PRO A 195 12.66 30.30 9.14
N ALA A 196 11.65 30.73 9.89
CA ALA A 196 11.50 30.44 11.31
C ALA A 196 11.36 28.94 11.66
N LYS A 197 10.96 28.09 10.69
CA LYS A 197 10.76 26.65 10.90
C LYS A 197 11.87 25.77 10.30
N ILE A 198 12.85 26.37 9.63
CA ILE A 198 13.89 25.63 8.90
C ILE A 198 14.75 24.80 9.86
N ASP A 199 15.28 25.43 10.93
CA ASP A 199 16.18 24.75 11.87
C ASP A 199 15.49 23.60 12.60
N GLU A 200 14.27 23.82 13.07
CA GLU A 200 13.44 22.78 13.71
C GLU A 200 13.15 21.63 12.75
N ALA A 201 12.82 21.94 11.49
CA ALA A 201 12.55 20.92 10.47
C ALA A 201 13.80 20.10 10.14
N LEU A 202 14.98 20.73 10.00
CA LEU A 202 16.26 20.07 9.77
C LEU A 202 16.68 19.17 10.93
N GLN A 203 16.40 19.57 12.16
CA GLN A 203 16.70 18.80 13.37
C GLN A 203 15.71 17.66 13.62
N ASN A 204 14.56 17.62 12.94
CA ASN A 204 13.54 16.59 13.10
C ASN A 204 13.29 15.84 11.78
N PHE A 205 12.21 16.20 11.09
CA PHE A 205 11.73 15.47 9.91
C PHE A 205 12.75 15.41 8.76
N PHE A 206 13.47 16.50 8.50
CA PHE A 206 14.41 16.65 7.37
C PHE A 206 15.84 16.21 7.68
N GLN A 207 16.04 15.42 8.74
CA GLN A 207 17.31 14.73 8.94
C GLN A 207 17.59 13.76 7.78
N ARG A 208 18.83 13.71 7.32
CA ARG A 208 19.22 12.86 6.17
C ARG A 208 18.83 11.39 6.35
N ARG A 209 18.98 10.83 7.57
CA ARG A 209 18.59 9.44 7.87
C ARG A 209 17.09 9.21 7.68
N ASN A 210 16.26 10.18 8.07
CA ASN A 210 14.81 10.11 7.97
C ASN A 210 14.38 10.19 6.51
N LEU A 211 14.97 11.13 5.75
CA LEU A 211 14.68 11.30 4.32
C LEU A 211 15.11 10.09 3.49
N VAL A 212 16.23 9.42 3.83
CA VAL A 212 16.63 8.17 3.17
C VAL A 212 15.59 7.07 3.42
N ALA A 213 15.16 6.89 4.68
CA ALA A 213 14.17 5.88 5.03
C ALA A 213 12.80 6.16 4.41
N LEU A 214 12.35 7.42 4.37
CA LEU A 214 11.11 7.81 3.71
C LEU A 214 11.17 7.65 2.19
N ARG A 215 12.35 7.87 1.59
CA ARG A 215 12.58 7.61 0.16
C ARG A 215 12.44 6.13 -0.17
N GLU A 216 13.11 5.29 0.61
CA GLU A 216 13.02 3.83 0.48
C GLU A 216 11.57 3.37 0.65
N LEU A 217 10.88 3.88 1.66
CA LEU A 217 9.48 3.56 1.91
C LEU A 217 8.57 3.96 0.74
N ALA A 218 8.74 5.18 0.20
CA ALA A 218 7.94 5.65 -0.93
C ALA A 218 8.18 4.85 -2.22
N LEU A 219 9.42 4.46 -2.49
CA LEU A 219 9.75 3.63 -3.65
C LEU A 219 9.22 2.21 -3.49
N ARG A 220 9.27 1.67 -2.27
CA ARG A 220 8.74 0.34 -1.95
C ARG A 220 7.23 0.28 -2.13
N GLU A 221 6.50 1.22 -1.55
CA GLU A 221 5.03 1.25 -1.61
C GLU A 221 4.50 1.29 -3.05
N VAL A 222 5.15 2.08 -3.91
CA VAL A 222 4.72 2.20 -5.31
C VAL A 222 5.11 0.96 -6.11
N ALA A 223 6.22 0.30 -5.76
CA ALA A 223 6.55 -1.00 -6.34
C ALA A 223 5.51 -2.06 -5.94
N ASP A 224 5.08 -2.10 -4.67
CA ASP A 224 4.03 -2.98 -4.16
C ASP A 224 2.71 -2.77 -4.94
N ASN A 225 2.30 -1.51 -5.14
CA ASN A 225 1.09 -1.17 -5.89
C ASN A 225 1.11 -1.63 -7.38
N ILE A 226 2.26 -1.51 -8.06
CA ILE A 226 2.42 -1.98 -9.45
C ILE A 226 2.29 -3.51 -9.53
N GLU A 227 2.76 -4.25 -8.52
CA GLU A 227 2.66 -5.71 -8.48
C GLU A 227 1.22 -6.21 -8.33
N GLU A 228 0.38 -5.52 -7.56
CA GLU A 228 -1.03 -5.89 -7.40
C GLU A 228 -1.86 -5.60 -8.67
N ASN A 229 -1.61 -4.45 -9.32
CA ASN A 229 -2.24 -4.05 -10.58
C ASN A 229 -1.74 -4.87 -11.79
N GLY A 230 -0.52 -5.42 -11.72
CA GLY A 230 0.08 -6.30 -12.73
C GLY A 230 -0.54 -7.70 -12.85
N ARG A 231 -1.54 -8.05 -12.03
CA ARG A 231 -2.29 -9.32 -12.12
C ARG A 231 -3.08 -9.49 -13.44
N GLY A 232 -3.19 -8.43 -14.25
CA GLY A 232 -3.82 -8.45 -15.58
C GLY A 232 -2.90 -8.70 -16.78
N GLY A 233 -1.57 -8.84 -16.60
CA GLY A 233 -0.64 -8.92 -17.74
C GLY A 233 0.50 -9.90 -17.51
N HIS A 234 0.56 -10.95 -18.33
CA HIS A 234 1.68 -11.89 -18.39
C HIS A 234 3.03 -11.18 -18.58
N THR A 235 4.01 -11.45 -17.72
CA THR A 235 5.32 -12.10 -18.04
C THR A 235 6.40 -11.73 -17.01
N GLN A 236 6.81 -12.77 -16.26
CA GLN A 236 8.12 -13.05 -15.66
C GLN A 236 9.08 -11.92 -15.26
N SER A 237 9.13 -11.64 -13.95
CA SER A 237 10.31 -11.78 -13.09
C SER A 237 9.99 -11.04 -11.80
N TYR A 238 9.29 -11.72 -10.89
CA TYR A 238 8.71 -11.07 -9.72
C TYR A 238 9.80 -10.86 -8.66
N CYS A 239 10.15 -9.60 -8.41
CA CYS A 239 10.56 -9.16 -7.09
C CYS A 239 9.42 -9.50 -6.12
N ASN A 240 9.68 -10.19 -5.02
CA ASN A 240 8.69 -10.37 -3.97
C ASN A 240 8.89 -9.23 -2.98
N VAL A 241 8.11 -8.17 -3.07
CA VAL A 241 8.25 -7.00 -2.18
C VAL A 241 7.51 -7.20 -0.84
N HIS A 242 6.63 -8.21 -0.74
CA HIS A 242 6.00 -8.67 0.51
C HIS A 242 6.64 -9.94 1.09
N GLU A 243 6.87 -9.93 2.41
CA GLU A 243 7.27 -11.13 3.14
C GLU A 243 6.09 -12.13 3.19
N ARG A 244 6.35 -13.36 2.77
CA ARG A 244 5.38 -14.46 2.76
C ARG A 244 5.97 -15.59 3.58
N ILE A 245 5.36 -15.83 4.73
CA ILE A 245 5.88 -16.73 5.76
C ILE A 245 5.15 -18.06 5.63
N LEU A 246 5.89 -19.13 5.38
CA LEU A 246 5.38 -20.51 5.36
C LEU A 246 5.79 -21.23 6.63
N VAL A 247 4.83 -21.57 7.48
CA VAL A 247 5.06 -22.40 8.67
C VAL A 247 4.75 -23.86 8.33
N CYS A 248 5.76 -24.72 8.41
CA CYS A 248 5.56 -26.15 8.19
C CYS A 248 5.18 -26.84 9.50
N VAL A 249 3.96 -27.34 9.60
CA VAL A 249 3.44 -28.05 10.78
C VAL A 249 3.50 -29.56 10.60
N SER A 250 3.56 -30.27 11.72
CA SER A 250 3.66 -31.73 11.77
C SER A 250 2.69 -32.30 12.80
N THR A 251 2.66 -33.62 12.96
CA THR A 251 1.77 -34.25 13.95
C THR A 251 2.25 -34.13 15.41
N TYR A 252 3.36 -33.42 15.65
CA TYR A 252 3.93 -33.24 16.99
C TYR A 252 3.33 -32.04 17.73
N PRO A 253 3.14 -32.11 19.07
CA PRO A 253 2.61 -31.02 19.89
C PRO A 253 3.34 -29.68 19.78
N SER A 254 4.62 -29.69 19.43
CA SER A 254 5.44 -28.49 19.23
C SER A 254 4.98 -27.62 18.06
N SER A 255 4.15 -28.16 17.16
CA SER A 255 3.64 -27.44 15.97
C SER A 255 2.78 -26.24 16.35
N ILE A 256 2.04 -26.28 17.46
CA ILE A 256 1.26 -25.14 17.96
C ILE A 256 2.17 -23.96 18.35
N GLN A 257 3.28 -24.24 19.04
CA GLN A 257 4.23 -23.19 19.41
C GLN A 257 4.95 -22.63 18.18
N LEU A 258 5.26 -23.50 17.22
CA LEU A 258 5.84 -23.10 15.94
C LEU A 258 4.91 -22.16 15.18
N LEU A 259 3.63 -22.52 15.09
CA LEU A 259 2.58 -21.71 14.47
C LEU A 259 2.46 -20.34 15.13
N ARG A 260 2.40 -20.28 16.47
CA ARG A 260 2.35 -19.00 17.20
C ARG A 260 3.59 -18.14 16.95
N ARG A 261 4.77 -18.74 16.88
CA ARG A 261 6.01 -18.01 16.58
C ARG A 261 6.06 -17.54 15.13
N GLY A 262 5.64 -18.39 14.18
CA GLY A 262 5.52 -18.03 12.77
C GLY A 262 4.52 -16.91 12.52
N ALA A 263 3.35 -16.98 13.16
CA ALA A 263 2.35 -15.90 13.13
C ALA A 263 2.89 -14.59 13.71
N ARG A 264 3.69 -14.65 14.77
CA ARG A 264 4.37 -13.46 15.33
C ARG A 264 5.38 -12.86 14.34
N ILE A 265 6.14 -13.69 13.64
CA ILE A 265 7.09 -13.25 12.60
C ILE A 265 6.32 -12.60 11.45
N ALA A 266 5.24 -13.25 10.98
CA ALA A 266 4.38 -12.72 9.93
C ALA A 266 3.78 -11.36 10.33
N SER A 267 3.24 -11.24 11.54
CA SER A 267 2.70 -9.98 12.08
C SER A 267 3.77 -8.89 12.22
N GLN A 268 4.99 -9.22 12.67
CA GLN A 268 6.09 -8.25 12.78
C GLN A 268 6.58 -7.73 11.43
N MET A 269 6.51 -8.57 10.40
CA MET A 269 6.93 -8.24 9.04
C MET A 269 5.77 -7.74 8.17
N ASN A 270 4.56 -7.63 8.74
CA ASN A 270 3.33 -7.34 8.02
C ASN A 270 3.13 -8.26 6.79
N GLY A 271 3.53 -9.52 6.93
CA GLY A 271 3.58 -10.51 5.87
C GLY A 271 2.42 -11.51 5.91
N ARG A 272 2.14 -12.16 4.78
CA ARG A 272 1.08 -13.18 4.70
C ARG A 272 1.53 -14.48 5.37
N LEU A 273 0.64 -15.09 6.15
CA LEU A 273 0.90 -16.34 6.84
C LEU A 273 0.29 -17.52 6.06
N PHE A 274 1.14 -18.48 5.72
CA PHE A 274 0.75 -19.77 5.17
C PHE A 274 1.15 -20.87 6.14
N VAL A 275 0.28 -21.86 6.33
CA VAL A 275 0.55 -23.01 7.19
C VAL A 275 0.46 -24.27 6.34
N LEU A 276 1.55 -25.03 6.25
CA LEU A 276 1.60 -26.23 5.42
C LEU A 276 1.65 -27.49 6.27
N PHE A 277 0.69 -28.37 6.05
CA PHE A 277 0.72 -29.75 6.51
C PHE A 277 0.92 -30.71 5.34
N VAL A 278 2.01 -31.49 5.38
CA VAL A 278 2.29 -32.53 4.39
C VAL A 278 1.87 -33.90 4.95
N ALA A 279 0.77 -34.43 4.43
CA ALA A 279 0.28 -35.76 4.77
C ALA A 279 1.00 -36.84 3.96
N ASN A 280 1.46 -37.89 4.63
CA ASN A 280 2.03 -39.06 3.95
C ASN A 280 0.90 -40.03 3.55
N PRO A 281 0.72 -40.34 2.26
CA PRO A 281 -0.39 -41.19 1.80
C PRO A 281 -0.33 -42.63 2.35
N ARG A 282 0.81 -43.08 2.88
CA ARG A 282 0.99 -44.43 3.44
C ARG A 282 0.78 -44.49 4.96
N LYS A 283 0.60 -43.36 5.64
CA LYS A 283 0.45 -43.30 7.10
C LYS A 283 -0.93 -42.77 7.47
N PHE A 284 -1.74 -43.59 8.10
CA PHE A 284 -2.99 -43.15 8.71
C PHE A 284 -2.68 -42.35 9.99
N LEU A 285 -3.35 -41.21 10.14
CA LEU A 285 -3.29 -40.40 11.35
C LEU A 285 -4.09 -41.08 12.45
N SER A 286 -3.54 -41.14 13.66
CA SER A 286 -4.32 -41.48 14.85
C SER A 286 -5.34 -40.37 15.16
N LYS A 287 -6.36 -40.69 15.97
CA LYS A 287 -7.37 -39.70 16.41
C LYS A 287 -6.73 -38.49 17.10
N GLU A 288 -5.67 -38.71 17.88
CA GLU A 288 -4.93 -37.64 18.56
C GLU A 288 -4.16 -36.76 17.57
N GLU A 289 -3.52 -37.37 16.56
CA GLU A 289 -2.81 -36.62 15.51
C GLU A 289 -3.78 -35.79 14.65
N SER A 290 -4.95 -36.34 14.30
CA SER A 290 -5.98 -35.59 13.55
C SER A 290 -6.50 -34.39 14.32
N LEU A 291 -6.81 -34.57 15.62
CA LEU A 291 -7.26 -33.48 16.48
C LEU A 291 -6.21 -32.37 16.58
N HIS A 292 -4.92 -32.73 16.58
CA HIS A 292 -3.83 -31.76 16.62
C HIS A 292 -3.77 -30.88 15.36
N ILE A 293 -4.00 -31.49 14.18
CA ILE A 293 -4.01 -30.77 12.91
C ILE A 293 -5.23 -29.84 12.83
N GLU A 294 -6.42 -30.30 13.22
CA GLU A 294 -7.62 -29.44 13.31
C GLU A 294 -7.40 -28.26 14.27
N THR A 295 -6.66 -28.46 15.36
CA THR A 295 -6.30 -27.36 16.27
C THR A 295 -5.37 -26.35 15.58
N CYS A 296 -4.43 -26.81 14.76
CA CYS A 296 -3.54 -25.92 14.00
C CYS A 296 -4.29 -25.15 12.92
N GLU A 297 -5.26 -25.79 12.26
CA GLU A 297 -6.14 -25.16 11.27
C GLU A 297 -6.96 -24.03 11.88
N ARG A 298 -7.61 -24.28 13.03
CA ARG A 298 -8.34 -23.24 13.77
C ARG A 298 -7.44 -22.08 14.21
N LEU A 299 -6.24 -22.37 14.70
CA LEU A 299 -5.28 -21.33 15.06
C LEU A 299 -4.79 -20.55 13.84
N CYS A 300 -4.69 -21.18 12.67
CA CYS A 300 -4.34 -20.52 11.43
C CYS A 300 -5.41 -19.49 11.06
N GLU A 301 -6.69 -19.86 11.14
CA GLU A 301 -7.82 -18.96 10.91
C GLU A 301 -7.83 -17.80 11.92
N GLU A 302 -7.56 -18.06 13.21
CA GLU A 302 -7.43 -17.00 14.24
C GLU A 302 -6.31 -15.98 13.93
N PHE A 303 -5.27 -16.39 13.21
CA PHE A 303 -4.18 -15.52 12.77
C PHE A 303 -4.36 -14.98 11.35
N GLU A 304 -5.56 -15.12 10.77
CA GLU A 304 -5.87 -14.69 9.39
C GLU A 304 -4.92 -15.34 8.35
N GLY A 305 -4.43 -16.54 8.64
CA GLY A 305 -3.51 -17.30 7.78
C GLY A 305 -4.22 -18.34 6.91
N GLU A 306 -3.59 -18.72 5.81
CA GLU A 306 -4.10 -19.75 4.90
C GLU A 306 -3.52 -21.13 5.23
N PHE A 307 -4.41 -22.11 5.48
CA PHE A 307 -4.01 -23.48 5.80
C PHE A 307 -3.98 -24.35 4.53
N LEU A 308 -2.81 -24.88 4.21
CA LEU A 308 -2.54 -25.70 3.03
C LEU A 308 -2.28 -27.15 3.44
N ARG A 309 -3.08 -28.07 2.88
CA ARG A 309 -2.94 -29.52 3.08
C ARG A 309 -2.50 -30.18 1.77
N VAL A 310 -1.33 -30.81 1.79
CA VAL A 310 -0.74 -31.46 0.61
C VAL A 310 -0.41 -32.92 0.92
N GLU A 311 -0.74 -33.83 0.01
CA GLU A 311 -0.36 -35.23 0.12
C GLU A 311 0.90 -35.52 -0.69
N SER A 312 1.97 -35.98 -0.04
CA SER A 312 3.23 -36.30 -0.71
C SER A 312 4.09 -37.29 0.09
N GLU A 313 4.82 -38.14 -0.62
CA GLU A 313 5.83 -39.02 -0.02
C GLU A 313 7.15 -38.27 0.27
N ASP A 314 7.47 -37.23 -0.52
CA ASP A 314 8.64 -36.37 -0.32
C ASP A 314 8.22 -35.01 0.23
N VAL A 315 8.46 -34.83 1.53
CA VAL A 315 8.16 -33.59 2.27
C VAL A 315 8.94 -32.40 1.73
N VAL A 316 10.21 -32.59 1.34
CA VAL A 316 11.06 -31.49 0.84
C VAL A 316 10.51 -30.98 -0.49
N ARG A 317 10.14 -31.91 -1.38
CA ARG A 317 9.59 -31.56 -2.69
C ARG A 317 8.24 -30.86 -2.56
N ALA A 318 7.38 -31.31 -1.64
CA ALA A 318 6.10 -30.68 -1.36
C ALA A 318 6.29 -29.24 -0.83
N ILE A 319 7.16 -29.05 0.17
CA ILE A 319 7.48 -27.71 0.69
C ILE A 319 8.03 -26.82 -0.41
N ALA A 320 8.97 -27.30 -1.22
CA ALA A 320 9.54 -26.52 -2.32
C ALA A 320 8.51 -26.13 -3.39
N SER A 321 7.60 -27.04 -3.72
CA SER A 321 6.51 -26.76 -4.67
C SER A 321 5.58 -25.68 -4.14
N VAL A 322 5.10 -25.85 -2.91
CA VAL A 322 4.19 -24.90 -2.25
C VAL A 322 4.85 -23.54 -2.05
N ALA A 323 6.13 -23.52 -1.66
CA ALA A 323 6.90 -22.30 -1.50
C ALA A 323 7.05 -21.54 -2.83
N THR A 324 7.26 -22.27 -3.93
CA THR A 324 7.39 -21.66 -5.26
C THR A 324 6.05 -21.13 -5.77
N GLU A 325 4.98 -21.93 -5.62
CA GLU A 325 3.62 -21.59 -6.07
C GLU A 325 3.06 -20.38 -5.32
N ASN A 326 3.23 -20.36 -3.99
CA ASN A 326 2.75 -19.27 -3.14
C ASN A 326 3.78 -18.14 -2.97
N ARG A 327 4.92 -18.21 -3.68
CA ARG A 327 5.99 -17.18 -3.67
C ARG A 327 6.50 -16.85 -2.26
N VAL A 328 6.70 -17.87 -1.44
CA VAL A 328 7.16 -17.77 -0.05
C VAL A 328 8.57 -17.16 0.02
N SER A 329 8.78 -16.17 0.88
CA SER A 329 10.09 -15.56 1.14
C SER A 329 10.81 -16.18 2.34
N GLN A 330 10.04 -16.67 3.33
CA GLN A 330 10.59 -17.25 4.55
C GLN A 330 9.87 -18.54 4.92
N ILE A 331 10.63 -19.56 5.30
CA ILE A 331 10.10 -20.85 5.76
C ILE A 331 10.46 -21.05 7.22
N VAL A 332 9.45 -21.26 8.06
CA VAL A 332 9.60 -21.56 9.48
C VAL A 332 9.44 -23.06 9.70
N LEU A 333 10.51 -23.69 10.21
CA LEU A 333 10.60 -25.12 10.49
C LEU A 333 10.85 -25.38 11.98
N GLY A 334 10.20 -26.41 12.51
CA GLY A 334 10.53 -26.92 13.84
C GLY A 334 11.82 -27.75 13.82
N GLU A 335 12.60 -27.67 14.90
CA GLU A 335 13.73 -28.58 15.11
C GLU A 335 13.26 -30.04 15.07
N THR A 336 13.92 -30.84 14.24
CA THR A 336 13.54 -32.24 14.04
C THR A 336 14.05 -33.09 15.21
N GLN A 337 13.15 -33.76 15.95
CA GLN A 337 13.46 -34.72 17.05
C GLN A 337 14.06 -36.06 16.56
N ARG A 338 14.69 -36.12 15.38
CA ARG A 338 15.26 -37.36 14.83
C ARG A 338 16.65 -37.62 15.41
N SER A 339 16.93 -38.90 15.69
CA SER A 339 18.24 -39.33 16.19
C SER A 339 19.36 -39.01 15.18
N ARG A 340 20.55 -38.65 15.66
CA ARG A 340 21.73 -38.25 14.83
C ARG A 340 22.08 -39.29 13.75
N TRP A 341 21.73 -40.56 13.96
CA TRP A 341 21.90 -41.66 13.00
C TRP A 341 20.93 -41.63 11.80
N GLN A 342 19.69 -41.14 11.99
CA GLN A 342 18.74 -40.94 10.89
C GLN A 342 19.07 -39.69 10.05
N LEU A 343 19.72 -38.69 10.65
CA LEU A 343 20.23 -37.51 9.95
C LEU A 343 21.39 -37.84 8.99
N LEU A 344 22.20 -38.84 9.32
CA LEU A 344 23.31 -39.32 8.48
C LEU A 344 22.85 -40.12 7.25
N THR A 345 21.68 -40.78 7.30
CA THR A 345 21.19 -41.66 6.22
C THR A 345 20.22 -40.99 5.25
N GLN A 346 19.45 -39.97 5.68
CA GLN A 346 18.46 -39.28 4.83
C GLN A 346 18.85 -37.82 4.47
N GLY A 347 19.99 -37.33 4.98
CA GLY A 347 20.41 -35.94 4.85
C GLY A 347 19.56 -34.98 5.70
N SER A 348 20.10 -33.80 5.98
CA SER A 348 19.33 -32.76 6.69
C SER A 348 18.25 -32.20 5.75
N ILE A 349 16.99 -32.24 6.18
CA ILE A 349 15.84 -31.62 5.48
C ILE A 349 16.16 -30.15 5.15
N VAL A 350 16.82 -29.47 6.08
CA VAL A 350 17.29 -28.08 5.93
C VAL A 350 18.25 -27.95 4.75
N GLN A 351 19.27 -28.82 4.65
CA GLN A 351 20.24 -28.76 3.56
C GLN A 351 19.61 -29.05 2.19
N ARG A 352 18.63 -29.96 2.14
CA ARG A 352 17.89 -30.25 0.91
C ARG A 352 17.00 -29.07 0.49
N LEU A 353 16.35 -28.40 1.44
CA LEU A 353 15.55 -27.20 1.17
C LEU A 353 16.42 -26.02 0.74
N MET A 354 17.56 -25.78 1.39
CA MET A 354 18.50 -24.72 0.97
C MET A 354 19.02 -24.91 -0.46
N ARG A 355 19.19 -26.15 -0.92
CA ARG A 355 19.56 -26.44 -2.32
C ARG A 355 18.40 -26.24 -3.29
N ALA A 356 17.18 -26.55 -2.87
CA ALA A 356 15.99 -26.44 -3.70
C ALA A 356 15.47 -24.99 -3.79
N LEU A 357 15.68 -24.19 -2.74
CA LEU A 357 15.20 -22.82 -2.58
C LEU A 357 16.36 -21.91 -2.13
N PRO A 358 17.27 -21.52 -3.04
CA PRO A 358 18.45 -20.72 -2.69
C PRO A 358 18.13 -19.26 -2.30
N SER A 359 16.94 -18.76 -2.64
CA SER A 359 16.51 -17.38 -2.43
C SER A 359 15.48 -17.21 -1.32
N VAL A 360 15.26 -18.23 -0.49
CA VAL A 360 14.25 -18.26 0.58
C VAL A 360 14.96 -18.42 1.92
N ASP A 361 14.60 -17.61 2.91
CA ASP A 361 15.20 -17.69 4.24
C ASP A 361 14.59 -18.83 5.06
N LEU A 362 15.42 -19.61 5.75
CA LEU A 362 14.98 -20.72 6.60
C LEU A 362 15.16 -20.38 8.09
N HIS A 363 14.06 -20.35 8.84
CA HIS A 363 14.04 -20.18 10.28
C HIS A 363 13.84 -21.52 10.99
N ILE A 364 14.84 -21.96 11.75
CA ILE A 364 14.74 -23.18 12.55
C ILE A 364 14.44 -22.79 14.00
N ILE A 365 13.28 -23.22 14.49
CA ILE A 365 12.80 -22.91 15.82
C ILE A 365 12.93 -24.14 16.71
N ALA A 366 13.67 -24.01 17.80
CA ALA A 366 13.81 -25.05 18.82
C ALA A 366 12.45 -25.36 19.47
N ALA A 367 12.13 -26.66 19.53
CA ALA A 367 10.95 -27.18 20.21
C ALA A 367 11.32 -27.55 21.66
N LYS A 368 11.37 -26.57 22.55
CA LYS A 368 11.50 -26.76 24.00
C LYS A 368 10.48 -25.93 24.75
#